data_AF-A0A3C1A2K6-F1
#
_entry.id   AF-A0A3C1A2K6-F1
#
_cell.length_a   1.000
_cell.length_b   1.000
_cell.length_c   1.000
_cell.angle_alpha   90.00
_cell.angle_beta   90.00
_cell.angle_gamma   90.00
#
_symmetry.space_group_name_H-M   'P 1'
#
loop_
_entity.id
_entity.type
_entity.pdbx_description
1 polymer ?
#
loop_
_entity_poly.entity_id
_entity_poly.type
_entity_poly.pdbx_seq_one_letter_code
_entity_poly.pdbx_strand_id
1 'polypeptide(L)'
;SIKVGTRTGQKLLILEMEEDVIPALEVDEPLSCVEFLSDGTLLTLVGDSHIVEEVGGRCFRISAASFFQVNTAQLEQLIEVVRGYLAPEGHEVLLDAYCGVGTFGLSLAREVGQVIGVEESDSALADARFNAQDAEKVEFMGGRVEDILLDLVRADVVILDPPRQGCGREVITHLVRLAPAKIIYVSCDPATLARDIKRLREGGYHLVEAQPVDMFPQTYHVEAVALLERSTS
;
A
#
# COMPACT_ATOMS: atom_id res chain seq x y z
N SER A 1 2.96 17.38 9.75
CA SER A 1 2.71 17.30 8.28
C SER A 1 1.24 17.57 7.95
N ILE A 2 0.85 17.82 6.69
CA ILE A 2 -0.56 17.99 6.28
C ILE A 2 -0.93 16.94 5.25
N LYS A 3 -2.05 16.23 5.44
CA LYS A 3 -2.68 15.35 4.45
C LYS A 3 -3.94 16.04 3.90
N VAL A 4 -4.12 16.02 2.58
CA VAL A 4 -5.30 16.61 1.92
C VAL A 4 -5.88 15.59 0.95
N GLY A 5 -7.16 15.23 1.14
CA GLY A 5 -7.93 14.50 0.14
C GLY A 5 -8.15 15.41 -1.06
N THR A 6 -7.52 15.11 -2.20
CA THR A 6 -7.55 15.95 -3.40
C THR A 6 -8.93 15.98 -4.06
N ARG A 7 -9.75 14.95 -3.82
CA ARG A 7 -11.12 14.85 -4.35
C ARG A 7 -12.17 15.27 -3.35
N THR A 8 -12.02 14.84 -2.11
CA THR A 8 -13.00 15.12 -1.05
C THR A 8 -12.80 16.51 -0.44
N GLY A 9 -11.62 17.09 -0.60
CA GLY A 9 -11.24 18.38 -0.01
C GLY A 9 -10.96 18.31 1.50
N GLN A 10 -11.00 17.11 2.10
CA GLN A 10 -10.75 16.94 3.54
C GLN A 10 -9.28 17.21 3.86
N LYS A 11 -9.04 17.99 4.92
CA LYS A 11 -7.70 18.39 5.35
C LYS A 11 -7.45 17.83 6.75
N LEU A 12 -6.27 17.23 6.95
CA LEU A 12 -5.77 16.76 8.22
C LEU A 12 -4.40 17.36 8.50
N LEU A 13 -4.27 18.12 9.58
CA LEU A 13 -3.00 18.65 10.09
C LEU A 13 -2.49 17.73 11.21
N ILE A 14 -1.27 17.22 11.03
CA ILE A 14 -0.52 16.43 12.01
C ILE A 14 0.57 17.33 12.59
N LEU A 15 0.59 17.51 13.91
CA LEU A 15 1.63 18.23 14.62
C LEU A 15 2.56 17.23 15.33
N GLU A 16 3.87 17.39 15.12
CA GLU A 16 4.94 16.62 15.78
C GLU A 16 5.79 17.62 16.56
N MET A 17 5.76 17.56 17.89
CA MET A 17 6.43 18.50 18.80
C MET A 17 7.42 17.78 19.71
N GLU A 18 8.49 18.45 20.15
CA GLU A 18 9.48 17.87 21.07
C GLU A 18 8.98 17.74 22.50
N GLU A 19 8.01 18.58 22.89
CA GLU A 19 7.37 18.57 24.20
C GLU A 19 5.88 18.28 24.04
N ASP A 20 5.29 17.53 24.98
CA ASP A 20 3.86 17.17 25.01
C ASP A 20 2.98 18.36 25.44
N VAL A 21 3.07 19.47 24.70
CA VAL A 21 2.31 20.70 24.95
C VAL A 21 1.23 20.84 23.89
N ILE A 22 0.00 20.52 24.29
CA ILE A 22 -1.18 20.62 23.44
C ILE A 22 -1.45 22.11 23.11
N PRO A 23 -1.40 22.53 21.83
CA PRO A 23 -1.73 23.90 21.47
C PRO A 23 -3.24 24.14 21.51
N ALA A 24 -3.64 25.35 21.90
CA ALA A 24 -5.00 25.81 21.66
C ALA A 24 -5.17 26.09 20.16
N LEU A 25 -6.10 25.38 19.51
CA LEU A 25 -6.43 25.53 18.09
C LEU A 25 -7.90 25.92 17.94
N GLU A 26 -8.14 26.97 17.17
CA GLU A 26 -9.45 27.39 16.68
C GLU A 26 -9.42 27.29 15.16
N VAL A 27 -10.48 26.74 14.56
CA VAL A 27 -10.54 26.56 13.11
C VAL A 27 -11.89 26.98 12.57
N ASP A 28 -11.87 27.86 11.56
CA ASP A 28 -13.05 28.38 10.87
C ASP A 28 -13.48 27.51 9.67
N GLU A 29 -12.75 26.44 9.38
CA GLU A 29 -12.89 25.56 8.21
C GLU A 29 -12.93 24.09 8.66
N PRO A 30 -13.51 23.16 7.86
CA PRO A 30 -13.53 21.73 8.18
C PRO A 30 -12.11 21.14 8.08
N LEU A 31 -11.40 21.20 9.20
CA LEU A 31 -10.05 20.69 9.41
C LEU A 31 -10.07 19.68 10.54
N SER A 32 -9.49 18.51 10.28
CA SER A 32 -9.08 17.62 11.35
C SER A 32 -7.68 17.99 11.83
N CYS A 33 -7.45 18.02 13.14
CA CYS A 33 -6.14 18.26 13.72
C CYS A 33 -5.86 17.23 14.80
N VAL A 34 -4.69 16.61 14.68
CA VAL A 34 -4.23 15.58 15.60
C VAL A 34 -2.78 15.82 16.00
N GLU A 35 -2.42 15.31 17.15
CA GLU A 35 -1.08 15.38 17.72
C GLU A 35 -0.63 13.98 18.12
N PHE A 36 0.61 13.63 17.77
CA PHE A 36 1.27 12.45 18.31
C PHE A 36 2.09 12.89 19.52
N LEU A 37 1.77 12.34 20.69
CA LEU A 37 2.56 12.53 21.89
C LEU A 37 3.90 11.79 21.78
N SER A 38 4.83 12.15 22.66
CA SER A 38 6.17 11.55 22.72
C SER A 38 6.17 10.03 22.92
N ASP A 39 5.10 9.48 23.51
CA ASP A 39 4.89 8.03 23.70
C ASP A 39 4.21 7.33 22.51
N GLY A 40 3.92 8.06 21.43
CA GLY A 40 3.25 7.58 20.22
C GLY A 40 1.73 7.60 20.30
N THR A 41 1.13 8.03 21.41
CA THR A 41 -0.31 8.16 21.55
C THR A 41 -0.84 9.24 20.60
N LEU A 42 -1.88 8.91 19.83
CA LEU A 42 -2.57 9.85 18.95
C LEU A 42 -3.71 10.55 19.70
N LEU A 43 -3.63 11.87 19.82
CA LEU A 43 -4.68 12.73 20.36
C LEU A 43 -5.42 13.47 19.24
N THR A 44 -6.74 13.45 19.25
CA THR A 44 -7.56 14.26 18.34
C THR A 44 -7.90 15.59 19.00
N LEU A 45 -7.37 16.68 18.45
CA LEU A 45 -7.59 18.04 18.95
C LEU A 45 -8.88 18.62 18.37
N VAL A 46 -9.10 18.40 17.06
CA VAL A 46 -10.27 18.89 16.31
C VAL A 46 -10.65 17.86 15.25
N GLY A 47 -11.95 17.65 15.01
CA GLY A 47 -12.45 16.80 13.92
C GLY A 47 -12.22 15.30 14.16
N ASP A 48 -11.80 14.61 13.11
CA ASP A 48 -11.58 13.15 13.08
C ASP A 48 -10.09 12.80 13.01
N SER A 49 -9.70 11.65 13.57
CA SER A 49 -8.31 11.14 13.48
C SER A 49 -7.92 10.56 12.11
N HIS A 50 -8.78 10.74 11.11
CA HIS A 50 -8.63 10.21 9.76
C HIS A 50 -9.23 11.16 8.72
N ILE A 51 -8.90 10.92 7.46
CA ILE A 51 -9.61 11.46 6.31
C ILE A 51 -10.22 10.33 5.49
N VAL A 52 -11.11 10.69 4.58
CA VAL A 52 -11.63 9.84 3.51
C VAL A 52 -11.17 10.45 2.19
N GLU A 53 -10.53 9.64 1.35
CA GLU A 53 -10.16 10.03 -0.02
C GLU A 53 -10.77 9.06 -1.03
N GLU A 54 -11.21 9.59 -2.16
CA GLU A 54 -11.74 8.78 -3.25
C GLU A 54 -10.64 8.44 -4.26
N VAL A 55 -10.50 7.16 -4.60
CA VAL A 55 -9.57 6.65 -5.61
C VAL A 55 -10.30 5.63 -6.48
N GLY A 56 -10.32 5.82 -7.79
CA GLY A 56 -10.97 4.90 -8.73
C GLY A 56 -12.47 4.69 -8.46
N GLY A 57 -13.16 5.70 -7.90
CA GLY A 57 -14.57 5.60 -7.50
C GLY A 57 -14.82 4.84 -6.20
N ARG A 58 -13.78 4.51 -5.42
CA ARG A 58 -13.86 3.90 -4.09
C ARG A 58 -13.35 4.87 -3.03
N CYS A 59 -14.03 4.94 -1.90
CA CYS A 59 -13.60 5.74 -0.76
C CYS A 59 -12.69 4.93 0.16
N PHE A 60 -11.56 5.51 0.54
CA PHE A 60 -10.61 4.97 1.50
C PHE A 60 -10.55 5.86 2.73
N ARG A 61 -10.89 5.29 3.88
CA ARG A 61 -10.54 5.84 5.19
C ARG A 61 -9.04 5.72 5.40
N ILE A 62 -8.41 6.80 5.80
CA ILE A 62 -6.96 6.94 5.98
C ILE A 62 -6.71 7.65 7.30
N SER A 63 -6.30 6.90 8.31
CA SER A 63 -5.94 7.40 9.63
C SER A 63 -4.64 8.22 9.58
N ALA A 64 -4.49 9.11 10.55
CA ALA A 64 -3.31 9.96 10.67
C ALA A 64 -1.99 9.17 10.65
N ALA A 65 -1.98 8.03 11.36
CA ALA A 65 -0.82 7.14 11.48
C ALA A 65 -0.57 6.26 10.24
N SER A 66 -1.53 6.15 9.32
CA SER A 66 -1.45 5.24 8.18
C SER A 66 -0.76 5.89 6.98
N PHE A 67 0.03 5.10 6.24
CA PHE A 67 0.60 5.56 4.98
C PHE A 67 -0.48 5.61 3.88
N PHE A 68 -0.37 6.60 3.00
CA PHE A 68 -1.18 6.71 1.80
C PHE A 68 -0.40 7.51 0.74
N GLN A 69 -0.62 7.17 -0.53
CA GLN A 69 0.05 7.87 -1.64
C GLN A 69 -0.43 9.32 -1.70
N VAL A 70 0.52 10.26 -1.84
CA VAL A 70 0.24 11.70 -1.73
C VAL A 70 -0.44 12.28 -2.96
N ASN A 71 -0.35 11.60 -4.10
CA ASN A 71 -0.87 12.06 -5.38
C ASN A 71 -1.93 11.09 -5.90
N THR A 72 -3.18 11.37 -5.54
CA THR A 72 -4.35 10.53 -5.89
C THR A 72 -4.47 10.28 -7.39
N ALA A 73 -4.22 11.29 -8.23
CA ALA A 73 -4.31 11.14 -9.68
C ALA A 73 -3.29 10.12 -10.21
N GLN A 74 -2.07 10.12 -9.67
CA GLN A 74 -1.04 9.16 -10.06
C GLN A 74 -1.25 7.79 -9.41
N LEU A 75 -1.82 7.73 -8.21
CA LEU A 75 -2.24 6.47 -7.61
C LEU A 75 -3.26 5.73 -8.48
N GLU A 76 -4.21 6.44 -9.09
CA GLU A 76 -5.12 5.80 -10.05
C GLU A 76 -4.40 5.23 -11.26
N GLN A 77 -3.44 5.97 -11.83
CA GLN A 77 -2.64 5.45 -12.93
C GLN A 77 -1.83 4.21 -12.49
N LEU A 78 -1.31 4.22 -11.27
CA LEU A 78 -0.58 3.11 -10.68
C LEU A 78 -1.48 1.87 -10.54
N ILE A 79 -2.72 2.04 -10.06
CA ILE A 79 -3.72 0.98 -9.99
C ILE A 79 -4.01 0.42 -11.39
N GLU A 80 -4.15 1.26 -12.41
CA GLU A 80 -4.40 0.80 -13.78
C GLU A 80 -3.20 0.04 -14.39
N VAL A 81 -1.96 0.46 -14.10
CA VAL A 81 -0.76 -0.29 -14.51
C VAL A 81 -0.71 -1.65 -13.81
N VAL A 82 -0.96 -1.69 -12.49
CA VAL A 82 -1.01 -2.94 -11.72
C VAL A 82 -2.13 -3.84 -12.24
N ARG A 83 -3.32 -3.30 -12.51
CA ARG A 83 -4.45 -4.01 -13.12
C ARG A 83 -4.06 -4.63 -14.46
N GLY A 84 -3.39 -3.86 -15.33
CA GLY A 84 -2.94 -4.31 -16.63
C GLY A 84 -1.92 -5.45 -16.56
N TYR A 85 -0.96 -5.36 -15.63
CA TYR A 85 0.04 -6.42 -15.41
C TYR A 85 -0.56 -7.68 -14.79
N LEU A 86 -1.50 -7.51 -13.85
CA LEU A 86 -2.23 -8.63 -13.26
C LEU A 86 -3.05 -9.35 -14.35
N ALA A 87 -3.77 -8.59 -15.19
CA ALA A 87 -4.68 -9.07 -16.22
C ALA A 87 -5.70 -10.07 -15.64
N PRO A 88 -6.60 -9.63 -14.74
CA PRO A 88 -7.46 -10.54 -13.96
C PRO A 88 -8.41 -11.36 -14.83
N GLU A 89 -8.52 -12.64 -14.51
CA GLU A 89 -9.44 -13.61 -15.11
C GLU A 89 -10.56 -14.03 -14.14
N GLY A 90 -10.55 -13.56 -12.89
CA GLY A 90 -11.63 -13.79 -11.90
C GLY A 90 -11.44 -14.98 -10.98
N HIS A 91 -10.32 -15.69 -11.07
CA HIS A 91 -10.06 -16.92 -10.32
C HIS A 91 -8.80 -16.85 -9.45
N GLU A 92 -8.00 -15.80 -9.62
CA GLU A 92 -6.72 -15.62 -8.96
C GLU A 92 -6.88 -15.37 -7.47
N VAL A 93 -6.00 -15.98 -6.68
CA VAL A 93 -5.71 -15.56 -5.31
C VAL A 93 -4.63 -14.47 -5.38
N LEU A 94 -5.04 -13.22 -5.16
CA LEU A 94 -4.17 -12.06 -5.13
C LEU A 94 -3.65 -11.82 -3.71
N LEU A 95 -2.33 -11.87 -3.53
CA LEU A 95 -1.69 -11.38 -2.32
C LEU A 95 -1.28 -9.91 -2.51
N ASP A 96 -1.83 -9.01 -1.70
CA ASP A 96 -1.41 -7.62 -1.58
C ASP A 96 -0.51 -7.50 -0.34
N ALA A 97 0.81 -7.56 -0.55
CA ALA A 97 1.78 -7.51 0.54
C ALA A 97 2.25 -6.07 0.77
N TYR A 98 2.31 -5.67 2.05
CA TYR A 98 2.44 -4.27 2.47
C TYR A 98 1.22 -3.44 2.04
N CYS A 99 0.01 -3.99 2.22
CA CYS A 99 -1.19 -3.44 1.60
C CYS A 99 -1.62 -2.07 2.14
N GLY A 100 -1.07 -1.61 3.27
CA GLY A 100 -1.48 -0.38 3.93
C GLY A 100 -2.97 -0.40 4.21
N VAL A 101 -3.69 0.61 3.73
CA VAL A 101 -5.15 0.75 3.86
C VAL A 101 -5.95 -0.11 2.85
N GLY A 102 -5.28 -1.03 2.14
CA GLY A 102 -5.87 -1.97 1.19
C GLY A 102 -6.03 -1.42 -0.23
N THR A 103 -5.24 -0.42 -0.62
CA THR A 103 -5.47 0.35 -1.85
C THR A 103 -5.52 -0.51 -3.12
N PHE A 104 -4.52 -1.35 -3.37
CA PHE A 104 -4.48 -2.17 -4.59
C PHE A 104 -5.45 -3.34 -4.50
N GLY A 105 -5.37 -4.13 -3.43
CA GLY A 105 -6.20 -5.30 -3.22
C GLY A 105 -7.69 -4.97 -3.31
N LEU A 106 -8.15 -3.91 -2.64
CA LEU A 106 -9.56 -3.52 -2.68
C LEU A 106 -10.00 -2.93 -4.03
N SER A 107 -9.10 -2.26 -4.74
CA SER A 107 -9.39 -1.74 -6.09
C SER A 107 -9.57 -2.85 -7.13
N LEU A 108 -8.98 -4.03 -6.88
CA LEU A 108 -9.01 -5.20 -7.75
C LEU A 108 -9.91 -6.33 -7.24
N ALA A 109 -10.47 -6.19 -6.03
CA ALA A 109 -11.19 -7.24 -5.32
C ALA A 109 -12.41 -7.80 -6.07
N ARG A 110 -13.01 -7.02 -6.99
CA ARG A 110 -14.16 -7.45 -7.80
C ARG A 110 -13.76 -8.25 -9.03
N GLU A 111 -12.49 -8.22 -9.41
CA GLU A 111 -11.96 -8.82 -10.64
C GLU A 111 -11.13 -10.08 -10.38
N VAL A 112 -10.74 -10.34 -9.13
CA VAL A 112 -9.98 -11.54 -8.75
C VAL A 112 -10.85 -12.51 -7.95
N GLY A 113 -10.36 -13.75 -7.81
CA GLY A 113 -11.05 -14.80 -7.05
C GLY A 113 -11.06 -14.52 -5.55
N GLN A 114 -9.94 -14.05 -5.00
CA GLN A 114 -9.77 -13.70 -3.59
C GLN A 114 -8.63 -12.69 -3.44
N VAL A 115 -8.73 -11.80 -2.46
CA VAL A 115 -7.63 -10.91 -2.03
C VAL A 115 -7.20 -11.30 -0.62
N ILE A 116 -5.89 -11.40 -0.42
CA ILE A 116 -5.25 -11.55 0.88
C ILE A 116 -4.35 -10.32 1.07
N GLY A 117 -4.69 -9.43 1.99
CA GLY A 117 -3.88 -8.28 2.34
C GLY A 117 -3.01 -8.57 3.56
N VAL A 118 -1.73 -8.17 3.51
CA VAL A 118 -0.80 -8.29 4.66
C VAL A 118 -0.24 -6.92 5.02
N GLU A 119 -0.40 -6.54 6.29
CA GLU A 119 0.04 -5.26 6.81
C GLU A 119 0.50 -5.39 8.27
N GLU A 120 1.60 -4.73 8.64
CA GLU A 120 2.15 -4.76 10.01
C GLU A 120 1.60 -3.63 10.89
N SER A 121 1.22 -2.50 10.29
CA SER A 121 0.68 -1.34 11.00
C SER A 121 -0.78 -1.59 11.40
N ASP A 122 -1.02 -1.69 12.71
CA ASP A 122 -2.37 -1.85 13.26
C ASP A 122 -3.33 -0.76 12.79
N SER A 123 -2.85 0.48 12.64
CA SER A 123 -3.66 1.60 12.15
C SER A 123 -4.11 1.39 10.69
N ALA A 124 -3.17 1.02 9.82
CA ALA A 124 -3.44 0.81 8.41
C ALA A 124 -4.30 -0.45 8.19
N LEU A 125 -4.06 -1.50 8.97
CA LEU A 125 -4.87 -2.72 8.97
C LEU A 125 -6.31 -2.45 9.43
N ALA A 126 -6.52 -1.62 10.45
CA ALA A 126 -7.84 -1.20 10.89
C ALA A 126 -8.58 -0.42 9.80
N ASP A 127 -7.87 0.45 9.08
CA ASP A 127 -8.41 1.15 7.92
C ASP A 127 -8.72 0.20 6.76
N ALA A 128 -7.83 -0.74 6.44
CA ALA A 128 -8.06 -1.71 5.39
C ALA A 128 -9.32 -2.54 5.63
N ARG A 129 -9.52 -3.00 6.88
CA ARG A 129 -10.74 -3.71 7.30
C ARG A 129 -11.99 -2.84 7.21
N PHE A 130 -11.91 -1.57 7.59
CA PHE A 130 -13.01 -0.62 7.44
C PHE A 130 -13.35 -0.38 5.97
N ASN A 131 -12.31 -0.20 5.14
CA ASN A 131 -12.43 0.05 3.71
C ASN A 131 -12.96 -1.17 2.96
N ALA A 132 -12.93 -2.36 3.54
CA ALA A 132 -13.37 -3.62 2.92
C ALA A 132 -14.78 -4.06 3.31
N GLN A 133 -15.54 -3.24 4.04
CA GLN A 133 -16.88 -3.60 4.52
C GLN A 133 -17.87 -4.01 3.40
N ASP A 134 -17.67 -3.52 2.18
CA ASP A 134 -18.46 -3.84 0.99
C ASP A 134 -17.81 -4.91 0.08
N ALA A 135 -16.72 -5.55 0.52
CA ALA A 135 -15.96 -6.53 -0.24
C ALA A 135 -16.02 -7.92 0.42
N GLU A 136 -16.63 -8.89 -0.27
CA GLU A 136 -16.91 -10.22 0.31
C GLU A 136 -15.74 -11.21 0.28
N LYS A 137 -14.76 -11.01 -0.62
CA LYS A 137 -13.67 -11.97 -0.89
C LYS A 137 -12.29 -11.41 -0.53
N VAL A 138 -12.23 -10.69 0.57
CA VAL A 138 -11.01 -10.02 1.04
C VAL A 138 -10.72 -10.45 2.48
N GLU A 139 -9.51 -10.92 2.73
CA GLU A 139 -9.01 -11.23 4.06
C GLU A 139 -7.77 -10.40 4.37
N PHE A 140 -7.64 -9.92 5.61
CA PHE A 140 -6.47 -9.16 6.05
C PHE A 140 -5.75 -9.83 7.23
N MET A 141 -4.47 -10.08 7.05
CA MET A 141 -3.57 -10.65 8.04
C MET A 141 -2.67 -9.55 8.60
N GLY A 142 -2.67 -9.42 9.93
CA GLY A 142 -1.81 -8.47 10.64
C GLY A 142 -0.46 -9.11 10.96
N GLY A 143 0.64 -8.46 10.56
CA GLY A 143 1.99 -8.91 10.87
C GLY A 143 2.99 -8.59 9.76
N ARG A 144 4.25 -8.95 10.01
CA ARG A 144 5.33 -8.77 9.03
C ARG A 144 5.11 -9.71 7.85
N VAL A 145 5.36 -9.22 6.64
CA VAL A 145 5.16 -9.98 5.39
C VAL A 145 5.98 -11.27 5.38
N GLU A 146 7.23 -11.24 5.84
CA GLU A 146 8.11 -12.41 5.97
C GLU A 146 7.53 -13.51 6.86
N ASP A 147 6.85 -13.13 7.95
CA ASP A 147 6.27 -14.09 8.90
C ASP A 147 5.02 -14.72 8.31
N ILE A 148 4.15 -13.91 7.68
CA ILE A 148 2.89 -14.40 7.07
C ILE A 148 3.18 -15.29 5.86
N LEU A 149 4.20 -14.96 5.05
CA LEU A 149 4.57 -15.75 3.87
C LEU A 149 5.07 -17.16 4.20
N LEU A 150 5.47 -17.45 5.45
CA LEU A 150 5.90 -18.80 5.87
C LEU A 150 4.74 -19.80 5.85
N ASP A 151 3.57 -19.35 6.27
CA ASP A 151 2.37 -20.19 6.46
C ASP A 151 1.38 -20.04 5.30
N LEU A 152 1.59 -19.07 4.41
CA LEU A 152 0.71 -18.83 3.27
C LEU A 152 0.80 -20.00 2.26
N VAL A 153 -0.33 -20.67 2.06
CA VAL A 153 -0.39 -21.90 1.25
C VAL A 153 -0.32 -21.62 -0.26
N ARG A 154 -0.95 -20.53 -0.71
CA ARG A 154 -1.08 -20.22 -2.13
C ARG A 154 -1.32 -18.73 -2.35
N ALA A 155 -0.65 -18.18 -3.36
CA ALA A 155 -1.05 -16.97 -4.08
C ALA A 155 -0.72 -17.18 -5.55
N ASP A 156 -1.62 -16.79 -6.46
CA ASP A 156 -1.38 -16.90 -7.90
C ASP A 156 -0.63 -15.67 -8.41
N VAL A 157 -0.95 -14.50 -7.85
CA VAL A 157 -0.31 -13.22 -8.14
C VAL A 157 0.02 -12.51 -6.83
N VAL A 158 1.18 -11.86 -6.78
CA VAL A 158 1.59 -11.04 -5.64
C VAL A 158 1.82 -9.61 -6.08
N ILE A 159 1.21 -8.64 -5.39
CA ILE A 159 1.60 -7.23 -5.43
C ILE A 159 2.53 -6.96 -4.25
N LEU A 160 3.66 -6.30 -4.51
CA LEU A 160 4.61 -5.85 -3.50
C LEU A 160 4.70 -4.32 -3.55
N ASP A 161 4.37 -3.63 -2.46
CA ASP A 161 4.63 -2.19 -2.29
C ASP A 161 5.45 -1.93 -1.01
N PRO A 162 6.71 -2.40 -0.95
CA PRO A 162 7.51 -2.33 0.26
C PRO A 162 8.00 -0.90 0.57
N PRO A 163 8.47 -0.65 1.80
CA PRO A 163 9.13 0.61 2.14
C PRO A 163 10.39 0.85 1.27
N ARG A 164 10.91 2.09 1.28
CA ARG A 164 12.08 2.53 0.48
C ARG A 164 13.29 1.58 0.49
N GLN A 165 13.52 0.90 1.61
CA GLN A 165 14.61 -0.09 1.74
C GLN A 165 14.45 -1.33 0.83
N GLY A 166 13.28 -1.53 0.23
CA GLY A 166 12.90 -2.69 -0.57
C GLY A 166 12.53 -3.90 0.28
N CYS A 167 12.40 -5.06 -0.36
CA CYS A 167 12.06 -6.30 0.32
C CYS A 167 13.24 -6.86 1.13
N GLY A 168 12.93 -7.43 2.29
CA GLY A 168 13.86 -8.27 3.03
C GLY A 168 14.27 -9.50 2.23
N ARG A 169 15.46 -10.05 2.51
CA ARG A 169 15.92 -11.30 1.85
C ARG A 169 14.99 -12.48 2.14
N GLU A 170 14.42 -12.52 3.34
CA GLU A 170 13.48 -13.56 3.78
C GLU A 170 12.19 -13.51 2.94
N VAL A 171 11.59 -12.33 2.77
CA VAL A 171 10.43 -12.10 1.89
C VAL A 171 10.68 -12.67 0.50
N ILE A 172 11.78 -12.30 -0.14
CA ILE A 172 12.13 -12.80 -1.48
C ILE A 172 12.29 -14.33 -1.48
N THR A 173 12.93 -14.88 -0.45
CA THR A 173 13.10 -16.34 -0.31
C THR A 173 11.76 -17.05 -0.18
N HIS A 174 10.83 -16.49 0.59
CA HIS A 174 9.50 -17.07 0.77
C HIS A 174 8.62 -16.91 -0.47
N LEU A 175 8.69 -15.79 -1.19
CA LEU A 175 8.01 -15.61 -2.48
C LEU A 175 8.48 -16.61 -3.53
N VAL A 176 9.79 -16.88 -3.60
CA VAL A 176 10.33 -17.90 -4.51
C VAL A 176 9.81 -19.29 -4.17
N ARG A 177 9.60 -19.60 -2.89
CA ARG A 177 9.00 -20.87 -2.43
C ARG A 177 7.50 -20.95 -2.69
N LEU A 178 6.77 -19.86 -2.40
CA LEU A 178 5.34 -19.73 -2.68
C LEU A 178 5.04 -19.86 -4.19
N ALA A 179 6.01 -19.45 -5.01
CA ALA A 179 6.02 -19.62 -6.45
C ALA A 179 4.76 -19.09 -7.18
N PRO A 180 4.28 -17.87 -6.88
CA PRO A 180 3.23 -17.24 -7.69
C PRO A 180 3.62 -17.16 -9.16
N ALA A 181 2.64 -17.16 -10.06
CA ALA A 181 2.88 -17.03 -11.49
C ALA A 181 3.43 -15.64 -11.84
N LYS A 182 2.91 -14.60 -11.17
CA LYS A 182 3.28 -13.20 -11.38
C LYS A 182 3.63 -12.50 -10.06
N ILE A 183 4.63 -11.63 -10.11
CA ILE A 183 4.95 -10.66 -9.06
C ILE A 183 4.91 -9.27 -9.68
N ILE A 184 4.07 -8.40 -9.15
CA ILE A 184 3.94 -7.00 -9.54
C ILE A 184 4.57 -6.17 -8.43
N TYR A 185 5.74 -5.60 -8.70
CA TYR A 185 6.54 -4.88 -7.72
C TYR A 185 6.40 -3.37 -7.96
N VAL A 186 5.72 -2.69 -7.03
CA VAL A 186 5.62 -1.23 -6.93
C VAL A 186 6.78 -0.72 -6.07
N SER A 187 7.49 0.33 -6.52
CA SER A 187 8.62 0.86 -5.77
C SER A 187 8.89 2.32 -6.05
N CYS A 188 9.09 3.08 -4.97
CA CYS A 188 9.54 4.47 -5.00
C CYS A 188 11.07 4.65 -5.10
N ASP A 189 11.84 3.56 -5.16
CA ASP A 189 13.31 3.56 -5.26
C ASP A 189 13.80 2.57 -6.32
N PRO A 190 14.21 3.06 -7.51
CA PRO A 190 14.70 2.20 -8.60
C PRO A 190 15.94 1.35 -8.24
N ALA A 191 16.77 1.78 -7.29
CA ALA A 191 17.99 1.06 -6.94
C ALA A 191 17.67 -0.17 -6.08
N THR A 192 16.77 -0.05 -5.10
CA THR A 192 16.33 -1.19 -4.30
C THR A 192 15.45 -2.14 -5.11
N LEU A 193 14.60 -1.61 -6.01
CA LEU A 193 13.87 -2.41 -7.00
C LEU A 193 14.81 -3.28 -7.85
N ALA A 194 15.84 -2.68 -8.47
CA ALA A 194 16.78 -3.43 -9.31
C ALA A 194 17.55 -4.52 -8.53
N ARG A 195 17.92 -4.23 -7.27
CA ARG A 195 18.56 -5.20 -6.36
C ARG A 195 17.63 -6.38 -6.09
N ASP A 196 16.35 -6.14 -5.85
CA ASP A 196 15.40 -7.18 -5.47
C ASP A 196 14.93 -7.98 -6.69
N ILE A 197 14.76 -7.36 -7.87
CA ILE A 197 14.57 -8.05 -9.16
C ILE A 197 15.72 -9.02 -9.42
N LYS A 198 16.98 -8.63 -9.18
CA LYS A 198 18.13 -9.53 -9.35
C LYS A 198 18.00 -10.79 -8.49
N ARG A 199 17.57 -10.65 -7.24
CA ARG A 199 17.37 -11.78 -6.32
C ARG A 199 16.18 -12.66 -6.73
N LEU A 200 15.08 -12.06 -7.15
CA LEU A 200 13.93 -12.78 -7.71
C LEU A 200 14.31 -13.56 -8.98
N ARG A 201 15.20 -12.99 -9.81
CA ARG A 201 15.74 -13.66 -11.00
C ARG A 201 16.57 -14.89 -10.65
N GLU A 202 17.38 -14.83 -9.60
CA GLU A 202 18.10 -16.00 -9.07
C GLU A 202 17.13 -17.10 -8.59
N GLY A 203 15.90 -16.73 -8.21
CA GLY A 203 14.80 -17.63 -7.84
C GLY A 203 13.89 -18.10 -8.99
N GLY A 204 14.24 -17.82 -10.25
CA GLY A 204 13.51 -18.32 -11.44
C GLY A 204 12.49 -17.36 -12.05
N TYR A 205 12.39 -16.13 -11.55
CA TYR A 205 11.58 -15.09 -12.18
C TYR A 205 12.36 -14.35 -13.29
N HIS A 206 11.66 -13.68 -14.18
CA HIS A 206 12.27 -12.74 -15.11
C HIS A 206 11.43 -11.47 -15.19
N LEU A 207 12.11 -10.34 -15.35
CA LEU A 207 11.45 -9.06 -15.58
C LEU A 207 10.85 -9.07 -16.98
N VAL A 208 9.54 -8.84 -17.07
CA VAL A 208 8.79 -8.73 -18.33
C VAL A 208 8.73 -7.27 -18.75
N GLU A 209 8.29 -6.40 -17.85
CA GLU A 209 8.09 -4.98 -18.12
C GLU A 209 8.32 -4.14 -16.86
N ALA A 210 8.74 -2.88 -17.04
CA ALA A 210 8.80 -1.90 -15.98
C ALA A 210 8.25 -0.56 -16.48
N GLN A 211 7.28 0.00 -15.75
CA GLN A 211 6.61 1.25 -16.07
C GLN A 211 6.88 2.28 -14.96
N PRO A 212 7.69 3.31 -15.23
CA PRO A 212 7.83 4.45 -14.33
C PRO A 212 6.54 5.28 -14.26
N VAL A 213 6.24 5.83 -13.08
CA VAL A 213 5.12 6.74 -12.83
C VAL A 213 5.66 7.98 -12.11
N ASP A 214 5.30 9.17 -12.59
CA ASP A 214 5.72 10.43 -11.98
C ASP A 214 4.82 10.78 -10.77
N MET A 215 4.96 9.99 -9.69
CA MET A 215 4.20 10.17 -8.45
C MET A 215 4.52 11.53 -7.78
N PHE A 216 5.75 12.01 -7.95
CA PHE A 216 6.27 13.23 -7.32
C PHE A 216 6.87 14.21 -8.34
N PRO A 217 6.02 14.87 -9.17
CA PRO A 217 6.51 15.81 -10.17
C PRO A 217 7.39 16.91 -9.57
N GLN A 218 8.38 17.36 -10.34
CA GLN A 218 9.37 18.36 -9.92
C GLN A 218 10.32 17.90 -8.80
N THR A 219 10.39 16.60 -8.52
CA THR A 219 11.37 16.00 -7.59
C THR A 219 12.28 15.02 -8.32
N TYR A 220 13.27 14.48 -7.61
CA TYR A 220 14.13 13.41 -8.13
C TYR A 220 13.54 12.01 -7.94
N HIS A 221 12.40 11.89 -7.22
CA HIS A 221 11.79 10.60 -6.93
C HIS A 221 11.13 10.02 -8.18
N VAL A 222 11.26 8.70 -8.36
CA VAL A 222 10.65 7.96 -9.46
C VAL A 222 9.93 6.76 -8.85
N GLU A 223 8.62 6.72 -9.01
CA GLU A 223 7.84 5.52 -8.74
C GLU A 223 7.94 4.60 -9.96
N ALA A 224 7.98 3.29 -9.76
CA ALA A 224 8.00 2.32 -10.85
C ALA A 224 7.21 1.06 -10.48
N VAL A 225 6.51 0.50 -11.47
CA VAL A 225 5.86 -0.81 -11.36
C VAL A 225 6.58 -1.78 -12.28
N ALA A 226 7.07 -2.88 -11.74
CA ALA A 226 7.73 -3.95 -12.49
C ALA A 226 6.88 -5.23 -12.48
N LEU A 227 6.62 -5.80 -13.65
CA LEU A 227 6.03 -7.12 -13.80
C LEU A 227 7.15 -8.16 -13.91
N LEU A 228 7.14 -9.14 -13.00
CA LEU A 228 7.96 -10.33 -13.08
C LEU A 228 7.09 -11.56 -13.27
N GLU A 229 7.50 -12.44 -14.17
CA GLU A 229 6.85 -13.72 -14.40
C GLU A 229 7.77 -14.87 -14.06
N ARG A 230 7.19 -15.96 -13.55
CA ARG A 230 7.94 -17.18 -13.27
C ARG A 230 8.29 -17.86 -14.59
N SER A 231 9.57 -18.17 -14.78
CA SER A 231 10.00 -18.91 -15.96
C SER A 231 9.37 -20.30 -15.94
N THR A 232 8.54 -20.63 -16.93
CA THR A 232 8.08 -22.00 -17.15
C THR A 232 9.28 -22.84 -17.57
N SER A 233 9.72 -23.74 -16.70
CA SER A 233 10.67 -24.81 -17.07
C SER A 233 9.96 -25.94 -17.79
#